data_AF-A0A0M1JH28-F1
#
_entry.id   AF-A0A0M1JH28-F1
#
_cell.length_a   1.000
_cell.length_b   1.000
_cell.length_c   1.000
_cell.angle_alpha   90.00
_cell.angle_beta   90.00
_cell.angle_gamma   90.00
#
_symmetry.space_group_name_H-M   'P 1'
#
loop_
_entity.id
_entity.type
_entity.pdbx_description
1 polymer ?
#
loop_
_entity_poly.entity_id
_entity_poly.type
_entity_poly.pdbx_seq_one_letter_code
_entity_poly.pdbx_strand_id
1 'polypeptide(L)'
;MEPMVITTELEERRKVRVQQDIYDLETFVQANFKKLQIEYQQFGSRIVDLKIIYPAVHVPVIDHNGIVNVQKTQVRVDIDLFGAEFPYPFSAPVVRIFSAEERTFYIGGIYWLDDQKIDPALLMLMQHLQYGSLANNAIGMGIPCLYRRWRWDYTLRWLVVQIHRLLTVNPSTMASPNDALNPEAAKFWATQKEFNLPLEPDLEAHLEEPSSSVAKTATLRLHRVSNS
;
A
#
# COMPACT_ATOMS: atom_id res chain seq x y z
N MET A 1 20.58 -18.97 10.71
CA MET A 1 19.27 -19.26 10.10
C MET A 1 19.54 -20.17 8.91
N GLU A 2 18.96 -21.37 8.90
CA GLU A 2 19.01 -22.22 7.71
C GLU A 2 18.10 -21.61 6.62
N PRO A 3 18.52 -21.62 5.35
CA PRO A 3 17.70 -21.09 4.27
C PRO A 3 16.46 -21.97 4.10
N MET A 4 15.27 -21.37 4.17
CA MET A 4 14.02 -22.08 3.85
C MET A 4 14.05 -22.47 2.37
N VAL A 5 14.02 -23.78 2.09
CA VAL A 5 13.93 -24.31 0.73
C VAL A 5 12.46 -24.34 0.33
N ILE A 6 12.08 -23.56 -0.69
CA ILE A 6 10.72 -23.60 -1.25
C ILE A 6 10.56 -24.92 -2.00
N THR A 7 9.78 -25.83 -1.43
CA THR A 7 9.41 -27.08 -2.09
C THR A 7 8.31 -26.84 -3.12
N THR A 8 8.13 -27.77 -4.05
CA THR A 8 7.03 -27.74 -5.03
C THR A 8 5.66 -27.62 -4.35
N GLU A 9 5.47 -28.30 -3.22
CA GLU A 9 4.21 -28.23 -2.46
C GLU A 9 3.95 -26.84 -1.87
N LEU A 10 4.98 -26.20 -1.30
CA LEU A 10 4.87 -24.83 -0.79
C LEU A 10 4.57 -23.83 -1.91
N GLU A 11 5.16 -24.02 -3.08
CA GLU A 11 4.90 -23.18 -4.24
C GLU A 11 3.46 -23.34 -4.76
N GLU A 12 2.90 -24.54 -4.77
CA GLU A 12 1.49 -24.75 -5.12
C GLU A 12 0.53 -24.11 -4.11
N ARG A 13 0.79 -24.29 -2.80
CA ARG A 13 0.00 -23.63 -1.74
C ARG A 13 0.03 -22.11 -1.87
N ARG A 14 1.21 -21.57 -2.20
CA ARG A 14 1.38 -20.14 -2.48
C ARG A 14 0.50 -19.69 -3.65
N LYS A 15 0.54 -20.38 -4.79
CA LYS A 15 -0.25 -20.00 -5.97
C LYS A 15 -1.74 -19.95 -5.65
N VAL A 16 -2.24 -20.96 -4.95
CA VAL A 16 -3.65 -21.02 -4.51
C VAL A 16 -3.99 -19.84 -3.60
N ARG A 17 -3.14 -19.54 -2.61
CA ARG A 17 -3.34 -18.39 -1.71
C ARG A 17 -3.35 -17.06 -2.45
N VAL A 18 -2.40 -16.84 -3.36
CA VAL A 18 -2.35 -15.60 -4.17
C VAL A 18 -3.62 -15.45 -5.00
N GLN A 19 -4.09 -16.51 -5.65
CA GLN A 19 -5.31 -16.45 -6.45
C GLN A 19 -6.56 -16.14 -5.60
N GLN A 20 -6.70 -16.79 -4.44
CA GLN A 20 -7.80 -16.51 -3.52
C GLN A 20 -7.77 -15.05 -3.05
N ASP A 21 -6.61 -14.54 -2.66
CA ASP A 21 -6.48 -13.18 -2.17
C ASP A 21 -6.77 -12.13 -3.25
N ILE A 22 -6.39 -12.40 -4.50
CA ILE A 22 -6.72 -11.52 -5.63
C ILE A 22 -8.24 -11.52 -5.87
N TYR A 23 -8.88 -12.69 -5.86
CA TYR A 23 -10.34 -12.79 -5.99
C TYR A 23 -11.07 -12.05 -4.86
N ASP A 24 -10.60 -12.21 -3.61
CA ASP A 24 -11.15 -11.51 -2.45
C ASP A 24 -10.96 -9.99 -2.58
N LEU A 25 -9.80 -9.55 -3.07
CA LEU A 25 -9.52 -8.14 -3.36
C LEU A 25 -10.42 -7.58 -4.45
N GLU A 26 -10.64 -8.30 -5.55
CA GLU A 26 -11.54 -7.87 -6.62
C GLU A 26 -12.95 -7.67 -6.09
N THR A 27 -13.45 -8.61 -5.29
CA THR A 27 -14.77 -8.52 -4.64
C THR A 27 -14.83 -7.30 -3.71
N PHE A 28 -13.78 -7.08 -2.92
CA PHE A 28 -13.68 -5.94 -2.02
C PHE A 28 -13.62 -4.59 -2.74
N VAL A 29 -12.89 -4.52 -3.86
CA VAL A 29 -12.81 -3.34 -4.73
C VAL A 29 -14.16 -3.07 -5.37
N GLN A 30 -14.91 -4.07 -5.82
CA GLN A 30 -16.25 -3.87 -6.37
C GLN A 30 -17.20 -3.24 -5.35
N ALA A 31 -17.14 -3.68 -4.08
CA ALA A 31 -17.91 -3.06 -3.00
C ALA A 31 -17.47 -1.61 -2.71
N ASN A 32 -16.24 -1.24 -3.07
CA ASN A 32 -15.62 0.06 -2.78
C ASN A 32 -15.20 0.84 -4.05
N PHE A 33 -15.82 0.59 -5.20
CA PHE A 33 -15.28 0.98 -6.53
C PHE A 33 -15.06 2.50 -6.73
N LYS A 34 -15.73 3.34 -5.94
CA LYS A 34 -15.53 4.81 -5.96
C LYS A 34 -14.27 5.25 -5.21
N LYS A 35 -13.76 4.42 -4.30
CA LYS A 35 -12.64 4.69 -3.39
C LYS A 35 -11.38 3.88 -3.73
N LEU A 36 -11.53 2.77 -4.45
CA LEU A 36 -10.46 1.82 -4.70
C LEU A 36 -10.56 1.26 -6.13
N GLN A 37 -9.41 1.07 -6.76
CA GLN A 37 -9.25 0.31 -7.99
C GLN A 37 -8.07 -0.64 -7.82
N ILE A 38 -8.07 -1.73 -8.60
CA ILE A 38 -7.01 -2.72 -8.63
C ILE A 38 -6.60 -2.94 -10.08
N GLU A 39 -5.30 -2.99 -10.32
CA GLU A 39 -4.71 -3.41 -11.58
C GLU A 39 -3.68 -4.51 -11.27
N TYR A 40 -3.64 -5.57 -12.08
CA TYR A 40 -2.61 -6.58 -11.95
C TYR A 40 -2.26 -7.16 -13.31
N GLN A 41 -1.01 -7.62 -13.44
CA GLN A 41 -0.55 -8.35 -14.60
C GLN A 41 -0.32 -9.81 -14.23
N GLN A 42 -0.71 -10.71 -15.13
CA GLN A 42 -0.59 -12.14 -14.97
C GLN A 42 0.13 -12.76 -16.16
N PHE A 43 1.11 -13.61 -15.88
CA PHE A 43 1.78 -14.45 -16.87
C PHE A 43 1.56 -15.93 -16.52
N GLY A 44 0.78 -16.64 -17.34
CA GLY A 44 0.30 -17.97 -16.99
C GLY A 44 -0.56 -17.93 -15.72
N SER A 45 -0.18 -18.70 -14.70
CA SER A 45 -0.85 -18.68 -13.39
C SER A 45 -0.25 -17.69 -12.38
N ARG A 46 0.85 -17.00 -12.74
CA ARG A 46 1.60 -16.14 -11.83
C ARG A 46 1.19 -14.68 -11.98
N ILE A 47 0.92 -14.02 -10.85
CA ILE A 47 0.79 -12.56 -10.77
C ILE A 47 2.20 -11.97 -10.71
N VAL A 48 2.52 -11.07 -11.65
CA VAL A 48 3.86 -10.47 -11.79
C VAL A 48 3.89 -8.98 -11.43
N ASP A 49 2.73 -8.33 -11.39
CA ASP A 49 2.56 -6.94 -10.98
C ASP A 49 1.19 -6.80 -10.32
N LEU A 50 1.10 -6.08 -9.21
CA LEU A 50 -0.14 -5.77 -8.50
C LEU A 50 -0.10 -4.33 -8.04
N LYS A 51 -1.12 -3.56 -8.44
CA LYS A 51 -1.28 -2.15 -8.14
C LYS A 51 -2.65 -1.89 -7.56
N ILE A 52 -2.67 -1.04 -6.54
CA ILE A 52 -3.88 -0.55 -5.90
C ILE A 52 -3.92 0.96 -6.09
N ILE A 53 -5.03 1.47 -6.59
CA ILE A 53 -5.20 2.89 -6.87
C ILE A 53 -6.32 3.43 -6.00
N TYR A 54 -5.99 4.45 -5.21
CA TYR A 54 -6.95 5.31 -4.54
C TYR A 54 -7.16 6.53 -5.43
N PRO A 55 -8.25 6.61 -6.21
CA PRO A 55 -8.40 7.62 -7.25
C PRO A 55 -8.50 9.05 -6.71
N ALA A 56 -9.01 9.22 -5.49
CA ALA A 56 -9.15 10.53 -4.87
C ALA A 56 -9.30 10.38 -3.33
N VAL A 57 -8.17 10.28 -2.64
CA VAL A 57 -8.09 10.13 -1.17
C VAL A 57 -7.57 11.42 -0.53
N HIS A 58 -8.15 11.80 0.61
CA HIS A 58 -7.67 12.93 1.41
C HIS A 58 -6.42 12.53 2.18
N VAL A 59 -5.29 13.14 1.84
CA VAL A 59 -3.99 12.88 2.47
C VAL A 59 -3.37 14.19 2.94
N PRO A 60 -2.65 14.17 4.08
CA PRO A 60 -1.87 15.31 4.51
C PRO A 60 -0.60 15.44 3.68
N VAL A 61 -0.33 16.65 3.19
CA VAL A 61 0.82 17.01 2.37
C VAL A 61 1.51 18.20 3.00
N ILE A 62 2.83 18.20 3.02
CA ILE A 62 3.63 19.37 3.40
C ILE A 62 4.03 20.13 2.13
N ASP A 63 3.76 21.43 2.08
CA ASP A 63 4.18 22.26 0.96
C ASP A 63 5.63 22.75 1.11
N HIS A 64 6.14 23.46 0.11
CA HIS A 64 7.50 24.01 0.11
C HIS A 64 7.73 25.08 1.20
N ASN A 65 6.68 25.62 1.81
CA ASN A 65 6.74 26.57 2.92
C ASN A 65 6.68 25.87 4.29
N GLY A 66 6.62 24.53 4.31
CA GLY A 66 6.48 23.75 5.53
C GLY A 66 5.07 23.75 6.12
N ILE A 67 4.07 24.23 5.37
CA ILE A 67 2.67 24.24 5.80
C ILE A 67 2.05 22.88 5.46
N VAL A 68 1.49 22.23 6.48
CA VAL A 68 0.78 20.96 6.33
C VAL A 68 -0.67 21.22 5.98
N ASN A 69 -1.12 20.71 4.84
CA ASN A 69 -2.49 20.83 4.34
C ASN A 69 -3.06 19.46 4.00
N VAL A 70 -4.37 19.29 4.16
CA VAL A 70 -5.08 18.09 3.69
C VAL A 70 -5.58 18.33 2.27
N GLN A 71 -5.26 17.43 1.36
CA GLN A 71 -5.61 17.54 -0.05
C GLN A 71 -6.16 16.22 -0.57
N LYS A 72 -7.14 16.31 -1.47
CA LYS A 72 -7.66 15.15 -2.17
C LYS A 72 -6.81 14.90 -3.41
N THR A 73 -6.13 13.76 -3.46
CA THR A 73 -5.25 13.39 -4.59
C THR A 73 -5.33 11.90 -4.90
N GLN A 74 -4.79 11.52 -6.05
CA GLN A 74 -4.64 10.12 -6.42
C GLN A 74 -3.39 9.52 -5.78
N VAL A 75 -3.53 8.33 -5.21
CA VAL A 75 -2.43 7.54 -4.65
C VAL A 75 -2.37 6.19 -5.35
N ARG A 76 -1.20 5.84 -5.85
CA ARG A 76 -0.92 4.50 -6.39
C ARG A 76 -0.09 3.73 -5.39
N VAL A 77 -0.39 2.46 -5.22
CA VAL A 77 0.38 1.54 -4.37
C VAL A 77 0.79 0.36 -5.21
N ASP A 78 2.10 0.17 -5.35
CA ASP A 78 2.66 -1.00 -6.02
C ASP A 78 3.00 -2.06 -4.96
N ILE A 79 2.54 -3.28 -5.17
CA ILE A 79 2.69 -4.43 -4.28
C ILE A 79 3.44 -5.53 -5.04
N ASP A 80 4.66 -5.79 -4.61
CA ASP A 80 5.51 -6.85 -5.11
C ASP A 80 5.41 -8.09 -4.21
N LEU A 81 4.81 -9.14 -4.78
CA LEU A 81 4.51 -10.40 -4.11
C LEU A 81 5.72 -11.35 -4.01
N PHE A 82 6.89 -10.98 -4.54
CA PHE A 82 8.11 -11.77 -4.38
C PHE A 82 8.80 -11.53 -3.03
N GLY A 83 8.42 -10.45 -2.32
CA GLY A 83 8.87 -10.15 -0.97
C GLY A 83 10.36 -9.80 -0.88
N ALA A 84 10.83 -9.52 0.34
CA ALA A 84 12.24 -9.18 0.59
C ALA A 84 13.12 -10.42 0.86
N GLU A 85 12.53 -11.45 1.49
CA GLU A 85 13.23 -12.69 1.88
C GLU A 85 12.61 -13.93 1.22
N PHE A 86 11.28 -14.00 1.21
CA PHE A 86 10.50 -15.08 0.56
C PHE A 86 9.26 -14.52 -0.12
N PRO A 87 8.71 -15.19 -1.13
CA PRO A 87 7.50 -14.69 -1.77
C PRO A 87 6.28 -14.78 -0.85
N TYR A 88 5.37 -13.82 -0.99
CA TYR A 88 4.06 -13.83 -0.34
C TYR A 88 3.36 -15.17 -0.63
N PRO A 89 2.74 -15.83 0.37
CA PRO A 89 2.43 -15.34 1.73
C PRO A 89 3.51 -15.62 2.79
N PHE A 90 4.61 -16.27 2.44
CA PHE A 90 5.61 -16.73 3.40
C PHE A 90 6.45 -15.59 3.99
N SER A 91 6.52 -14.45 3.31
CA SER A 91 6.99 -13.20 3.89
C SER A 91 6.11 -12.02 3.45
N ALA A 92 6.37 -10.85 4.03
CA ALA A 92 5.67 -9.62 3.69
C ALA A 92 5.96 -9.21 2.23
N PRO A 93 4.94 -8.80 1.46
CA PRO A 93 5.16 -8.26 0.13
C PRO A 93 5.87 -6.90 0.21
N VAL A 94 6.65 -6.55 -0.80
CA VAL A 94 7.27 -5.21 -0.89
C VAL A 94 6.21 -4.20 -1.36
N VAL A 95 6.06 -3.07 -0.68
CA VAL A 95 4.98 -2.10 -0.89
C VAL A 95 5.60 -0.74 -1.10
N ARG A 96 5.20 -0.06 -2.17
CA ARG A 96 5.65 1.28 -2.53
C ARG A 96 4.42 2.14 -2.80
N ILE A 97 4.39 3.34 -2.21
CA ILE A 97 3.29 4.30 -2.35
C ILE A 97 3.79 5.45 -3.22
N PHE A 98 3.00 5.84 -4.23
CA PHE A 98 3.31 6.90 -5.16
C PHE A 98 2.23 7.96 -5.13
N SER A 99 2.65 9.23 -5.07
CA SER A 99 1.79 10.38 -5.32
C SER A 99 1.71 10.66 -6.82
N ALA A 100 0.51 10.86 -7.36
CA ALA A 100 0.33 11.24 -8.77
C ALA A 100 0.91 12.64 -9.08
N GLU A 101 1.10 13.48 -8.07
CA GLU A 101 1.55 14.87 -8.21
C GLU A 101 3.00 15.05 -7.73
N GLU A 102 3.76 13.95 -7.57
CA GLU A 102 5.14 13.95 -7.05
C GLU A 102 5.29 14.66 -5.69
N ARG A 103 4.23 14.66 -4.87
CA ARG A 103 4.21 15.31 -3.55
C ARG A 103 4.60 14.35 -2.44
N THR A 104 5.23 14.91 -1.40
CA THR A 104 5.58 14.20 -0.17
C THR A 104 4.43 14.26 0.82
N PHE A 105 3.87 13.10 1.20
CA PHE A 105 2.81 13.08 2.22
C PHE A 105 3.40 13.23 3.62
N TYR A 106 2.77 14.05 4.45
CA TYR A 106 3.24 14.31 5.81
C TYR A 106 2.60 13.34 6.81
N ILE A 107 3.04 12.07 6.73
CA ILE A 107 2.47 10.92 7.45
C ILE A 107 3.54 10.23 8.29
N GLY A 108 3.25 9.93 9.55
CA GLY A 108 4.22 9.36 10.50
C GLY A 108 4.69 7.92 10.18
N GLY A 109 3.81 7.09 9.62
CA GLY A 109 4.12 5.69 9.32
C GLY A 109 4.68 5.42 7.92
N ILE A 110 5.01 6.46 7.14
CA ILE A 110 5.59 6.34 5.80
C ILE A 110 6.95 7.03 5.78
N TYR A 111 7.97 6.33 5.29
CA TYR A 111 9.26 6.94 4.95
C TYR A 111 9.24 7.39 3.49
N TRP A 112 9.46 8.67 3.22
CA TRP A 112 9.49 9.22 1.86
C TRP A 112 10.91 9.30 1.33
N LEU A 113 11.08 8.87 0.08
CA LEU A 113 12.34 8.96 -0.63
C LEU A 113 12.41 10.33 -1.30
N ASP A 114 13.04 11.26 -0.60
CA ASP A 114 13.37 12.59 -1.10
C ASP A 114 14.75 12.53 -1.80
N ASP A 115 14.88 13.18 -2.94
CA ASP A 115 16.09 13.14 -3.78
C ASP A 115 17.32 13.77 -3.09
N GLN A 116 17.11 14.57 -2.03
CA GLN A 116 18.17 15.27 -1.31
C GLN A 116 18.64 14.60 0.00
N LYS A 117 17.98 13.53 0.49
CA LYS A 117 18.24 12.99 1.84
C LYS A 117 18.17 11.46 1.95
N ILE A 118 18.63 10.73 0.93
CA ILE A 118 18.73 9.27 1.06
C ILE A 118 19.88 8.93 2.03
N ASP A 119 19.53 8.49 3.24
CA ASP A 119 20.47 8.00 4.25
C ASP A 119 21.25 6.77 3.70
N PRO A 120 22.59 6.77 3.76
CA PRO A 120 23.43 5.65 3.31
C PRO A 120 23.08 4.29 3.93
N ALA A 121 22.61 4.24 5.18
CA ALA A 121 22.17 3.00 5.83
C ALA A 121 20.86 2.47 5.23
N LEU A 122 20.02 3.39 4.74
CA LEU A 122 18.79 3.06 4.02
C LEU A 122 19.09 2.60 2.59
N LEU A 123 20.15 3.12 1.98
CA LEU A 123 20.65 2.66 0.68
C LEU A 123 21.03 1.16 0.72
N MET A 124 21.53 0.67 1.86
CA MET A 124 21.76 -0.77 2.08
C MET A 124 20.46 -1.57 2.23
N LEU A 125 19.43 -1.03 2.90
CA LEU A 125 18.10 -1.65 2.98
C LEU A 125 17.41 -1.70 1.60
N MET A 126 17.56 -0.63 0.82
CA MET A 126 17.06 -0.51 -0.56
C MET A 126 17.81 -1.41 -1.55
N GLN A 127 19.12 -1.65 -1.32
CA GLN A 127 19.89 -2.64 -2.07
C GLN A 127 19.39 -4.08 -1.86
N HIS A 128 18.81 -4.40 -0.70
CA HIS A 128 18.18 -5.69 -0.43
C HIS A 128 16.75 -5.81 -1.01
N LEU A 129 16.06 -4.69 -1.24
CA LEU A 129 14.74 -4.64 -1.94
C LEU A 129 14.85 -4.61 -3.48
N GLN A 130 16.09 -4.79 -3.98
CA GLN A 130 16.63 -4.95 -5.35
C GLN A 130 16.05 -4.21 -6.57
N TYR A 131 17.01 -3.64 -7.33
CA TYR A 131 17.16 -3.57 -8.78
C TYR A 131 15.88 -3.51 -9.65
N GLY A 132 15.52 -2.30 -10.06
CA GLY A 132 14.68 -2.10 -11.24
C GLY A 132 13.87 -0.80 -11.20
N SER A 133 13.37 -0.41 -10.03
CA SER A 133 12.41 0.71 -9.91
C SER A 133 13.02 2.06 -9.53
N LEU A 134 14.27 2.10 -9.06
CA LEU A 134 14.90 3.36 -8.60
C LEU A 134 15.56 4.16 -9.74
N ALA A 135 15.61 3.59 -10.95
CA ALA A 135 16.32 4.20 -12.07
C ALA A 135 15.60 5.42 -12.66
N ASN A 136 14.31 5.63 -12.37
CA ASN A 136 13.53 6.77 -12.88
C ASN A 136 12.67 7.36 -11.74
N ASN A 137 13.01 8.56 -11.29
CA ASN A 137 12.22 9.45 -10.41
C ASN A 137 11.69 8.83 -9.10
N ALA A 138 12.53 8.79 -8.06
CA ALA A 138 12.11 8.43 -6.70
C ALA A 138 11.26 9.52 -6.00
N ILE A 139 11.10 10.69 -6.62
CA ILE A 139 10.31 11.81 -6.08
C ILE A 139 8.84 11.38 -5.93
N GLY A 140 8.27 11.60 -4.75
CA GLY A 140 6.90 11.22 -4.46
C GLY A 140 6.70 9.70 -4.26
N MET A 141 7.76 8.95 -3.95
CA MET A 141 7.68 7.56 -3.50
C MET A 141 7.87 7.43 -1.99
N GLY A 142 7.00 6.65 -1.34
CA GLY A 142 7.06 6.34 0.08
C GLY A 142 7.02 4.83 0.38
N ILE A 143 7.69 4.43 1.46
CA ILE A 143 7.72 3.05 1.96
C ILE A 143 6.95 3.02 3.30
N PRO A 144 5.81 2.32 3.40
CA PRO A 144 5.03 2.25 4.62
C PRO A 144 5.62 1.25 5.63
N CYS A 145 5.56 1.56 6.92
CA CYS A 145 6.01 0.68 8.02
C CYS A 145 5.00 -0.43 8.36
N LEU A 146 4.57 -1.22 7.38
CA LEU A 146 3.62 -2.32 7.62
C LEU A 146 4.32 -3.66 7.93
N TYR A 147 5.64 -3.72 7.68
CA TYR A 147 6.48 -4.92 7.81
C TYR A 147 6.63 -5.47 9.22
N ARG A 148 6.77 -4.60 10.23
CA ARG A 148 7.06 -5.04 11.62
C ARG A 148 5.97 -5.91 12.24
N ARG A 149 4.78 -5.92 11.66
CA ARG A 149 3.62 -6.68 12.16
C ARG A 149 3.17 -7.78 11.22
N TRP A 150 3.89 -8.04 10.12
CA TRP A 150 3.44 -9.01 9.13
C TRP A 150 3.28 -10.40 9.72
N ARG A 151 2.19 -11.07 9.35
CA ARG A 151 1.91 -12.46 9.68
C ARG A 151 1.44 -13.19 8.43
N TRP A 152 1.74 -14.49 8.36
CA TRP A 152 1.42 -15.32 7.21
C TRP A 152 -0.09 -15.47 6.95
N ASP A 153 -0.92 -15.24 7.96
CA ASP A 153 -2.38 -15.28 7.86
C ASP A 153 -2.99 -13.97 7.31
N TYR A 154 -2.21 -12.88 7.25
CA TYR A 154 -2.68 -11.61 6.70
C TYR A 154 -2.90 -11.71 5.19
N THR A 155 -4.01 -11.16 4.74
CA THR A 155 -4.41 -11.16 3.32
C THR A 155 -3.98 -9.87 2.63
N LEU A 156 -3.98 -9.89 1.29
CA LEU A 156 -3.80 -8.66 0.51
C LEU A 156 -4.91 -7.65 0.78
N ARG A 157 -6.15 -8.09 1.06
CA ARG A 157 -7.23 -7.21 1.55
C ARG A 157 -6.87 -6.51 2.85
N TRP A 158 -6.37 -7.24 3.84
CA TRP A 158 -5.94 -6.65 5.11
C TRP A 158 -4.88 -5.57 4.87
N LEU A 159 -3.90 -5.86 4.00
CA LEU A 159 -2.84 -4.92 3.64
C LEU A 159 -3.41 -3.63 3.05
N VAL A 160 -4.32 -3.73 2.08
CA VAL A 160 -4.99 -2.58 1.44
C VAL A 160 -5.77 -1.74 2.44
N VAL A 161 -6.46 -2.37 3.39
CA VAL A 161 -7.16 -1.67 4.47
C VAL A 161 -6.17 -0.94 5.37
N GLN A 162 -5.05 -1.57 5.76
CA GLN A 162 -4.04 -0.89 6.58
C GLN A 162 -3.40 0.29 5.86
N ILE A 163 -3.18 0.20 4.55
CA ILE A 163 -2.66 1.32 3.77
C ILE A 163 -3.67 2.46 3.72
N HIS A 164 -4.95 2.18 3.47
CA HIS A 164 -6.00 3.21 3.52
C HIS A 164 -6.05 3.89 4.89
N ARG A 165 -6.00 3.12 5.98
CA ARG A 165 -5.93 3.64 7.35
C ARG A 165 -4.69 4.49 7.58
N LEU A 166 -3.53 4.06 7.10
CA LEU A 166 -2.30 4.83 7.21
C LEU A 166 -2.40 6.19 6.49
N LEU A 167 -3.09 6.22 5.35
CA LEU A 167 -3.31 7.43 4.56
C LEU A 167 -4.37 8.37 5.16
N THR A 168 -5.40 7.83 5.83
CA THR A 168 -6.63 8.58 6.16
C THR A 168 -7.03 8.60 7.63
N VAL A 169 -6.64 7.60 8.42
CA VAL A 169 -7.03 7.45 9.83
C VAL A 169 -5.90 7.94 10.70
N ASN A 170 -6.12 9.08 11.37
CA ASN A 170 -5.23 9.75 12.33
C ASN A 170 -3.76 9.27 12.21
N PRO A 171 -2.92 9.95 11.40
CA PRO A 171 -1.54 9.54 11.11
C PRO A 171 -0.64 9.28 12.33
N SER A 172 -1.09 9.64 13.54
CA SER A 172 -0.44 9.40 14.83
C SER A 172 -0.79 8.05 15.50
N THR A 173 -1.79 7.29 15.04
CA THR A 173 -2.32 6.11 15.76
C THR A 173 -1.54 4.81 15.55
N MET A 174 -0.67 4.73 14.54
CA MET A 174 -0.01 3.45 14.20
C MET A 174 1.34 3.22 14.89
N ALA A 175 1.96 4.24 15.47
CA ALA A 175 3.20 4.13 16.25
C ALA A 175 3.35 5.29 17.25
N SER A 176 4.04 5.04 18.37
CA SER A 176 4.60 6.11 19.19
C SER A 176 5.41 7.07 18.31
N PRO A 177 5.38 8.40 18.50
CA PRO A 177 6.15 9.33 17.68
C PRO A 177 7.66 9.04 17.63
N ASN A 178 8.19 8.35 18.65
CA ASN A 178 9.60 7.94 18.71
C ASN A 178 9.92 6.69 17.86
N ASP A 179 8.91 5.90 17.51
CA ASP A 179 9.05 4.67 16.71
C ASP A 179 8.54 4.84 15.27
N ALA A 180 8.06 6.05 14.93
CA ALA A 180 7.53 6.40 13.63
C ALA A 180 8.66 6.51 12.59
N LEU A 181 8.37 6.14 11.34
CA LEU A 181 9.31 6.32 10.23
C LEU A 181 9.52 7.80 9.89
N ASN A 182 8.52 8.64 10.17
CA ASN A 182 8.61 10.09 10.14
C ASN A 182 8.20 10.67 11.52
N PRO A 183 9.17 10.82 12.45
CA PRO A 183 8.90 11.35 13.79
C PRO A 183 8.34 12.77 13.81
N GLU A 184 8.72 13.61 12.84
CA GLU A 184 8.24 15.00 12.74
C GLU A 184 6.75 15.04 12.41
N ALA A 185 6.32 14.26 11.41
CA ALA A 185 4.91 14.11 11.08
C ALA A 185 4.12 13.50 12.25
N ALA A 186 4.66 12.46 12.91
CA ALA A 186 3.99 11.85 14.06
C ALA A 186 3.81 12.83 15.23
N LYS A 187 4.82 13.64 15.54
CA LYS A 187 4.75 14.69 16.57
C LYS A 187 3.75 15.78 16.19
N PHE A 188 3.78 16.24 14.94
CA PHE A 188 2.83 17.23 14.43
C PHE A 188 1.39 16.74 14.67
N TRP A 189 1.05 15.54 14.19
CA TRP A 189 -0.31 15.01 14.31
C TRP A 189 -0.72 14.68 15.75
N ALA A 190 0.22 14.33 16.64
CA ALA A 190 -0.07 14.14 18.06
C ALA A 190 -0.51 15.44 18.79
N THR A 191 -0.11 16.60 18.27
CA THR A 191 -0.49 17.91 18.83
C THR A 191 -1.80 18.46 18.27
N GLN A 192 -2.28 17.95 17.13
CA GLN A 192 -3.51 18.37 16.45
C GLN A 192 -4.76 17.71 17.04
N LYS A 193 -4.91 17.74 18.38
CA LYS A 193 -6.00 17.10 19.15
C LYS A 193 -7.42 17.57 18.77
N GLU A 194 -7.52 18.71 18.10
CA GLU A 194 -8.80 19.35 17.74
C GLU A 194 -9.38 18.85 16.41
N PHE A 195 -8.59 18.16 15.57
CA PHE A 195 -9.08 17.51 14.35
C PHE A 195 -9.66 16.14 14.71
N ASN A 196 -10.91 16.14 15.16
CA ASN A 196 -11.69 14.94 15.46
C ASN A 196 -11.68 13.93 14.28
N LEU A 197 -10.88 12.86 14.41
CA LEU A 197 -11.08 11.56 13.77
C LEU A 197 -11.07 11.56 12.22
N PRO A 198 -11.16 10.40 11.54
CA PRO A 198 -10.40 10.14 10.32
C PRO A 198 -10.81 11.00 9.13
N LEU A 199 -9.84 11.32 8.28
CA LEU A 199 -10.02 12.10 7.05
C LEU A 199 -11.04 11.46 6.11
N GLU A 200 -11.14 10.13 6.16
CA GLU A 200 -12.14 9.36 5.41
C GLU A 200 -12.74 8.23 6.26
N PRO A 201 -13.98 7.81 5.97
CA PRO A 201 -14.52 6.58 6.53
C PRO A 201 -13.67 5.39 6.10
N ASP A 202 -13.37 4.52 7.06
CA ASP A 202 -12.68 3.24 6.83
C ASP A 202 -13.37 2.44 5.73
N LEU A 203 -12.60 1.76 4.89
CA LEU A 203 -13.12 0.90 3.82
C LEU A 203 -13.96 -0.26 4.35
N GLU A 204 -13.82 -0.62 5.63
CA GLU A 204 -14.61 -1.66 6.27
C GLU A 204 -15.82 -1.14 7.08
N ALA A 205 -16.03 0.18 7.17
CA ALA A 205 -17.07 0.77 8.02
C ALA A 205 -18.52 0.58 7.52
N HIS A 206 -18.74 0.00 6.33
CA HIS A 206 -20.06 -0.11 5.69
C HIS A 206 -20.43 -1.53 5.22
N LEU A 207 -19.93 -2.59 5.86
CA LEU A 207 -20.48 -3.94 5.64
C LEU A 207 -21.79 -4.17 6.43
N GLU A 208 -22.67 -3.17 6.46
CA GLU A 208 -24.10 -3.40 6.71
C GLU A 208 -24.75 -3.86 5.40
N GLU A 209 -25.68 -4.80 5.51
CA GLU A 209 -26.22 -5.68 4.47
C GLU A 209 -26.45 -5.04 3.08
N PRO A 210 -26.24 -5.79 1.98
CA PRO A 210 -26.53 -5.29 0.65
C PRO A 210 -28.03 -5.04 0.48
N SER A 211 -28.44 -3.77 0.57
CA SER A 211 -29.76 -3.34 0.12
C SER A 211 -29.88 -3.63 -1.37
N SER A 212 -30.89 -4.43 -1.71
CA SER A 212 -31.17 -4.90 -3.06
C SER A 212 -31.28 -3.76 -4.09
N SER A 213 -30.88 -4.10 -5.32
CA SER A 213 -30.98 -3.29 -6.54
C SER A 213 -29.97 -2.12 -6.63
N VAL A 214 -28.92 -2.29 -7.45
CA VAL A 214 -28.90 -1.92 -8.87
C VAL A 214 -27.64 -2.54 -9.47
N ALA A 215 -27.79 -3.46 -10.43
CA ALA A 215 -26.69 -3.88 -11.29
C ALA A 215 -26.25 -2.67 -12.13
N LYS A 216 -25.13 -2.04 -11.75
CA LYS A 216 -24.44 -1.07 -12.60
C LYS A 216 -23.13 -1.69 -13.05
N THR A 217 -23.10 -2.01 -14.33
CA THR A 217 -21.94 -2.45 -15.10
C THR A 217 -20.70 -1.62 -14.73
N ALA A 218 -19.76 -2.22 -14.01
CA ALA A 218 -18.47 -1.63 -13.74
C ALA A 218 -17.59 -1.79 -14.98
N THR A 219 -16.97 -0.70 -15.43
CA THR A 219 -15.92 -0.76 -16.45
C THR A 219 -14.68 -1.38 -15.83
N LEU A 220 -14.58 -2.69 -15.96
CA LEU A 220 -13.39 -3.48 -15.66
C LEU A 220 -12.40 -3.25 -16.82
N ARG A 221 -11.37 -2.42 -16.64
CA ARG A 221 -10.27 -2.34 -17.62
C ARG A 221 -9.30 -3.50 -17.35
N LEU A 222 -9.69 -4.69 -17.78
CA LEU A 222 -8.77 -5.81 -17.93
C LEU A 222 -7.83 -5.52 -19.10
N HIS A 223 -6.63 -5.04 -18.81
CA HIS A 223 -5.52 -5.20 -19.75
C HIS A 223 -4.92 -6.59 -19.57
N ARG A 224 -5.62 -7.61 -20.07
CA ARG A 224 -5.02 -8.92 -20.27
C ARG A 224 -4.12 -8.81 -21.49
N VAL A 225 -2.86 -8.44 -21.28
CA VAL A 225 -1.84 -8.48 -22.34
C VAL A 225 -1.46 -9.95 -22.53
N SER A 226 -2.25 -10.65 -23.33
CA SER A 226 -1.87 -11.97 -23.86
C SER A 226 -0.96 -11.76 -25.06
N ASN A 227 0.35 -11.81 -24.84
CA ASN A 227 1.30 -11.98 -25.93
C ASN A 227 1.36 -13.48 -26.24
N SER A 228 0.81 -13.83 -27.41
CA SER A 228 1.03 -15.08 -28.15
C SER A 228 2.51 -15.28 -28.47
#